data_AF-A0A846BY99-F1
#
_entry.id   AF-A0A846BY99-F1
#
_cell.length_a   1.000
_cell.length_b   1.000
_cell.length_c   1.000
_cell.angle_alpha   90.00
_cell.angle_beta   90.00
_cell.angle_gamma   90.00
#
_symmetry.space_group_name_H-M   'P 1'
#
loop_
_entity.id
_entity.type
_entity.pdbx_description
1 polymer ?
#
loop_
_entity_poly.entity_id
_entity_poly.type
_entity_poly.pdbx_seq_one_letter_code
_entity_poly.pdbx_strand_id
1 'polypeptide(L)'
;YSQLLSFQKEDSIQLSKNYRKAVKGKNRDKTPISIFQLVNDCRQTLQDLMEGKDPHWAKVSIAFALGTGRRMVEIHALGQFSVTGEYQLHFSGQAKTRGADGAKEEYSIPTLFPAKQLLAALEYLEQEGRRIDGDEQRRDRLATNRAFGMALSRAMEKYQGINYKGLRAIYAECQWYLLPESTKIKTEKHSLYSDWLGHLDKEGKLDATFMSYMVYQITDIECIKN
;
A
#
# COMPACT_ATOMS: atom_id res chain seq x y z
N TYR A 1 -9.81 14.47 -35.90
CA TYR A 1 -9.48 13.38 -34.96
C TYR A 1 -8.01 13.40 -34.51
N SER A 2 -7.02 13.53 -35.40
CA SER A 2 -5.58 13.61 -34.99
C SER A 2 -5.25 14.84 -34.14
N GLN A 3 -5.83 16.01 -34.42
CA GLN A 3 -5.62 17.25 -33.65
C GLN A 3 -6.23 17.22 -32.23
N LEU A 4 -7.35 16.49 -32.03
CA LEU A 4 -7.95 16.28 -30.71
C LEU A 4 -7.10 15.33 -29.83
N LEU A 5 -6.49 14.32 -30.47
CA LEU A 5 -5.57 13.38 -29.81
C LEU A 5 -4.21 14.03 -29.49
N SER A 6 -3.73 14.98 -30.30
CA SER A 6 -2.49 15.73 -30.01
C SER A 6 -2.68 16.71 -28.84
N PHE A 7 -3.84 17.38 -28.76
CA PHE A 7 -4.19 18.26 -27.64
C PHE A 7 -4.22 17.51 -26.30
N GLN A 8 -4.87 16.33 -26.27
CA GLN A 8 -4.86 15.45 -25.08
C GLN A 8 -3.46 14.97 -24.68
N LYS A 9 -2.55 14.81 -25.65
CA LYS A 9 -1.18 14.38 -25.42
C LYS A 9 -0.34 15.48 -24.78
N GLU A 10 -0.48 16.73 -25.24
CA GLU A 10 0.22 17.88 -24.67
C GLU A 10 -0.26 18.21 -23.25
N ASP A 11 -1.58 18.20 -23.02
CA ASP A 11 -2.17 18.36 -21.69
C ASP A 11 -1.71 17.24 -20.74
N SER A 12 -1.67 15.99 -21.21
CA SER A 12 -1.18 14.85 -20.43
C SER A 12 0.31 14.96 -20.10
N ILE A 13 1.14 15.52 -20.99
CA ILE A 13 2.57 15.76 -20.76
C ILE A 13 2.73 16.87 -19.71
N GLN A 14 1.96 17.95 -19.82
CA GLN A 14 2.00 19.05 -18.87
C GLN A 14 1.47 18.64 -17.49
N LEU A 15 0.40 17.85 -17.42
CA LEU A 15 -0.12 17.26 -16.20
C LEU A 15 0.92 16.35 -15.54
N SER A 16 1.63 15.53 -16.33
CA SER A 16 2.71 14.67 -15.86
C SER A 16 3.92 15.46 -15.33
N LYS A 17 4.30 16.56 -16.01
CA LYS A 17 5.37 17.47 -15.55
C LYS A 17 4.98 18.16 -14.24
N ASN A 18 3.75 18.67 -14.15
CA ASN A 18 3.22 19.30 -12.94
C ASN A 18 3.13 18.29 -11.79
N TYR A 19 2.66 17.07 -12.06
CA TYR A 19 2.64 15.97 -11.10
C TYR A 19 4.05 15.64 -10.58
N ARG A 20 5.05 15.49 -11.46
CA ARG A 20 6.45 15.24 -11.06
C ARG A 20 7.01 16.39 -10.24
N LYS A 21 6.72 17.65 -10.59
CA LYS A 21 7.11 18.82 -9.78
C LYS A 21 6.47 18.80 -8.40
N ALA A 22 5.17 18.49 -8.31
CA ALA A 22 4.46 18.39 -7.04
C ALA A 22 4.99 17.25 -6.15
N VAL A 23 5.28 16.08 -6.74
CA VAL A 23 5.90 14.94 -6.03
C VAL A 23 7.30 15.32 -5.53
N LYS A 24 8.12 15.98 -6.36
CA LYS A 24 9.43 16.49 -5.93
C LYS A 24 9.33 17.52 -4.81
N GLY A 25 8.32 18.39 -4.84
CA GLY A 25 8.05 19.37 -3.76
C GLY A 25 7.68 18.70 -2.44
N LYS A 26 6.75 17.74 -2.46
CA LYS A 26 6.34 16.98 -1.26
C LYS A 26 7.47 16.18 -0.61
N ASN A 27 8.49 15.80 -1.39
CA ASN A 27 9.66 15.09 -0.85
C ASN A 27 10.66 16.02 -0.16
N ARG A 28 10.61 17.33 -0.43
CA ARG A 28 11.36 18.35 0.33
C ARG A 28 10.64 18.68 1.64
N ASP A 29 9.32 18.81 1.59
CA ASP A 29 8.47 19.15 2.73
C ASP A 29 7.71 17.91 3.23
N LYS A 30 8.46 16.94 3.77
CA LYS A 30 7.86 15.72 4.32
C LYS A 30 6.90 16.08 5.45
N THR A 31 5.74 15.44 5.47
CA THR A 31 4.76 15.65 6.55
C THR A 31 5.22 14.87 7.78
N PRO A 32 5.50 15.54 8.92
CA PRO A 32 5.80 14.84 10.15
C PRO A 32 4.55 14.12 10.65
N ILE A 33 4.67 12.84 10.96
CA ILE A 33 3.58 12.02 11.49
C ILE A 33 4.08 11.13 12.62
N SER A 34 3.21 10.88 13.59
CA SER A 34 3.38 9.81 14.59
C SER A 34 2.53 8.61 14.19
N ILE A 35 3.10 7.41 14.26
CA ILE A 35 2.45 6.15 13.90
C ILE A 35 2.19 5.23 15.09
N PHE A 36 2.66 5.57 16.30
CA PHE A 36 2.54 4.74 17.50
C PHE A 36 1.11 4.24 17.74
N GLN A 37 0.13 5.14 17.76
CA GLN A 37 -1.28 4.77 17.98
C GLN A 37 -1.82 3.89 16.86
N LEU A 38 -1.47 4.19 15.60
CA LEU A 38 -1.86 3.41 14.43
C LEU A 38 -1.32 1.97 14.52
N VAL A 39 -0.04 1.80 14.84
CA VAL A 39 0.60 0.50 14.95
C VAL A 39 0.00 -0.31 16.09
N ASN A 40 -0.19 0.29 17.28
CA ASN A 40 -0.80 -0.40 18.42
C ASN A 40 -2.24 -0.82 18.15
N ASP A 41 -3.05 0.05 17.54
CA ASP A 41 -4.42 -0.30 17.15
C ASP A 41 -4.44 -1.46 16.15
N CYS A 42 -3.49 -1.52 15.21
CA CYS A 42 -3.38 -2.62 14.25
C CYS A 42 -3.02 -3.94 14.96
N ARG A 43 -2.03 -3.92 15.87
CA ARG A 43 -1.63 -5.10 16.65
C ARG A 43 -2.79 -5.61 17.50
N GLN A 44 -3.45 -4.71 18.23
CA GLN A 44 -4.60 -5.08 19.05
C GLN A 44 -5.73 -5.66 18.20
N THR A 45 -6.01 -5.06 17.04
CA THR A 45 -7.05 -5.56 16.12
C THR A 45 -6.74 -6.96 15.62
N LEU A 46 -5.49 -7.23 15.24
CA LEU A 46 -5.06 -8.55 14.79
C LEU A 46 -5.09 -9.57 15.93
N GLN A 47 -4.67 -9.17 17.13
CA GLN A 47 -4.75 -10.01 18.32
C GLN A 47 -6.20 -10.35 18.68
N ASP A 48 -7.09 -9.36 18.71
CA ASP A 48 -8.51 -9.54 18.99
C ASP A 48 -9.13 -10.55 18.01
N LEU A 49 -8.78 -10.45 16.72
CA LEU A 49 -9.22 -11.40 15.71
C LEU A 49 -8.73 -12.82 15.99
N MET A 50 -7.45 -12.99 16.36
CA MET A 50 -6.89 -14.30 16.71
C MET A 50 -7.51 -14.90 17.98
N GLU A 51 -8.01 -14.07 18.88
CA GLU A 51 -8.74 -14.46 20.09
C GLU A 51 -10.22 -14.77 19.82
N GLY A 52 -10.68 -14.71 18.57
CA GLY A 52 -12.06 -15.00 18.17
C GLY A 52 -13.03 -13.88 18.53
N LYS A 53 -12.55 -12.66 18.77
CA LYS A 53 -13.41 -11.46 18.89
C LYS A 53 -13.84 -10.98 17.51
N ASP A 54 -14.79 -10.06 17.49
CA ASP A 54 -15.36 -9.47 16.28
C ASP A 54 -14.96 -7.98 16.13
N PRO A 55 -13.70 -7.67 15.76
CA PRO A 55 -13.26 -6.29 15.61
C PRO A 55 -13.87 -5.66 14.35
N HIS A 56 -14.32 -4.41 14.46
CA HIS A 56 -14.90 -3.69 13.32
C HIS A 56 -14.02 -3.77 12.05
N TRP A 57 -14.57 -4.29 10.94
CA TRP A 57 -13.85 -4.62 9.69
C TRP A 57 -12.92 -3.53 9.15
N ALA A 58 -13.29 -2.25 9.29
CA ALA A 58 -12.45 -1.14 8.84
C ALA A 58 -11.08 -1.13 9.54
N LYS A 59 -11.03 -1.50 10.83
CA LYS A 59 -9.76 -1.65 11.58
C LYS A 59 -8.94 -2.82 11.03
N VAL A 60 -9.59 -3.94 10.72
CA VAL A 60 -8.95 -5.12 10.13
C VAL A 60 -8.34 -4.79 8.78
N SER A 61 -9.06 -4.04 7.93
CA SER A 61 -8.56 -3.54 6.64
C SER A 61 -7.37 -2.59 6.79
N ILE A 62 -7.40 -1.67 7.77
CA ILE A 62 -6.26 -0.78 8.06
C ILE A 62 -5.05 -1.59 8.50
N ALA A 63 -5.23 -2.58 9.40
CA ALA A 63 -4.15 -3.45 9.85
C ALA A 63 -3.55 -4.26 8.69
N PHE A 64 -4.38 -4.81 7.81
CA PHE A 64 -3.92 -5.52 6.62
C PHE A 64 -3.18 -4.60 5.64
N ALA A 65 -3.70 -3.40 5.39
CA ALA A 65 -3.08 -2.42 4.50
C ALA A 65 -1.73 -1.93 5.02
N LEU A 66 -1.63 -1.63 6.32
CA LEU A 66 -0.37 -1.28 6.95
C LEU A 66 0.59 -2.47 6.95
N GLY A 67 0.11 -3.67 7.24
CA GLY A 67 0.92 -4.89 7.33
C GLY A 67 1.56 -5.33 6.01
N THR A 68 0.95 -5.00 4.87
CA THR A 68 1.33 -5.51 3.54
C THR A 68 1.66 -4.41 2.51
N GLY A 69 1.35 -3.16 2.86
CA GLY A 69 1.42 -2.02 1.96
C GLY A 69 0.51 -2.11 0.74
N ARG A 70 -0.46 -3.03 0.70
CA ARG A 70 -1.32 -3.24 -0.49
C ARG A 70 -2.35 -2.11 -0.68
N ARG A 71 -2.77 -1.90 -1.92
CA ARG A 71 -3.80 -0.91 -2.25
C ARG A 71 -5.17 -1.43 -1.82
N MET A 72 -6.09 -0.52 -1.51
CA MET A 72 -7.49 -0.86 -1.18
C MET A 72 -8.11 -1.86 -2.16
N VAL A 73 -7.91 -1.67 -3.48
CA VAL A 73 -8.42 -2.55 -4.54
C VAL A 73 -7.75 -3.94 -4.57
N GLU A 74 -6.50 -4.04 -4.13
CA GLU A 74 -5.80 -5.32 -4.00
C GLU A 74 -6.36 -6.08 -2.79
N ILE A 75 -6.63 -5.39 -1.69
CA ILE A 75 -7.16 -6.01 -0.47
C ILE A 75 -8.62 -6.47 -0.68
N HIS A 76 -9.45 -5.58 -1.21
CA HIS A 76 -10.89 -5.74 -1.23
C HIS A 76 -11.47 -6.28 -2.55
N ALA A 77 -10.63 -6.70 -3.51
CA ALA A 77 -11.14 -7.27 -4.77
C ALA A 77 -10.15 -8.19 -5.51
N LEU A 78 -8.90 -7.76 -5.70
CA LEU A 78 -8.03 -8.38 -6.71
C LEU A 78 -6.95 -9.30 -6.14
N GLY A 79 -6.48 -9.02 -4.94
CA GLY A 79 -5.28 -9.63 -4.38
C GLY A 79 -5.53 -11.03 -3.84
N GLN A 80 -4.60 -11.93 -4.13
CA GLN A 80 -4.54 -13.26 -3.53
C GLN A 80 -3.26 -13.37 -2.71
N PHE A 81 -3.36 -14.04 -1.57
CA PHE A 81 -2.28 -14.11 -0.59
C PHE A 81 -2.13 -15.53 -0.04
N SER A 82 -0.89 -15.95 0.16
CA SER A 82 -0.58 -17.19 0.89
C SER A 82 0.66 -16.99 1.77
N VAL A 83 0.71 -17.72 2.89
CA VAL A 83 1.85 -17.63 3.83
C VAL A 83 3.04 -18.39 3.28
N THR A 84 4.18 -17.70 3.17
CA THR A 84 5.47 -18.32 2.78
C THR A 84 6.52 -18.26 3.89
N GLY A 85 6.26 -17.51 4.96
CA GLY A 85 7.11 -17.41 6.13
C GLY A 85 6.43 -16.68 7.28
N GLU A 86 7.09 -16.55 8.42
CA GLU A 86 6.50 -15.92 9.62
C GLU A 86 6.10 -14.45 9.37
N TYR A 87 6.93 -13.69 8.66
CA TYR A 87 6.69 -12.31 8.25
C TYR A 87 6.76 -12.14 6.73
N GLN A 88 6.24 -13.12 5.99
CA GLN A 88 6.27 -13.11 4.53
C GLN A 88 5.00 -13.73 3.93
N LEU A 89 4.46 -13.05 2.92
CA LEU A 89 3.34 -13.53 2.10
C LEU A 89 3.77 -13.64 0.64
N HIS A 90 3.26 -14.64 -0.08
CA HIS A 90 3.17 -14.58 -1.54
C HIS A 90 1.96 -13.73 -1.92
N PHE A 91 2.12 -12.87 -2.93
CA PHE A 91 1.07 -11.97 -3.40
C PHE A 91 0.93 -12.03 -4.91
N SER A 92 -0.31 -12.10 -5.39
CA SER A 92 -0.67 -11.89 -6.80
C SER A 92 -1.89 -10.97 -6.92
N GLY A 93 -2.20 -10.50 -8.14
CA GLY A 93 -3.32 -9.58 -8.38
C GLY A 93 -2.97 -8.10 -8.20
N GLN A 94 -1.71 -7.73 -8.48
CA GLN A 94 -1.25 -6.33 -8.48
C GLN A 94 -2.14 -5.46 -9.38
N ALA A 95 -2.67 -4.37 -8.82
CA ALA A 95 -3.45 -3.41 -9.60
C ALA A 95 -2.55 -2.45 -10.38
N LYS A 96 -3.12 -1.84 -11.43
CA LYS A 96 -2.46 -0.83 -12.30
C LYS A 96 -1.29 -1.37 -13.14
N THR A 97 -1.35 -2.63 -13.55
CA THR A 97 -0.36 -3.30 -14.42
C THR A 97 -0.67 -3.21 -15.92
N ARG A 98 -1.84 -2.66 -16.32
CA ARG A 98 -2.30 -2.64 -17.72
C ARG A 98 -1.25 -2.06 -18.69
N GLY A 99 -0.85 -2.87 -19.66
CA GLY A 99 0.04 -2.47 -20.77
C GLY A 99 1.51 -2.34 -20.39
N ALA A 100 1.92 -2.93 -19.26
CA ALA A 100 3.31 -2.99 -18.87
C ALA A 100 3.84 -4.42 -19.09
N ASP A 101 4.52 -4.63 -20.21
CA ASP A 101 5.33 -5.83 -20.41
C ASP A 101 6.30 -5.99 -19.23
N GLY A 102 6.33 -7.17 -18.64
CA GLY A 102 7.17 -7.50 -17.48
C GLY A 102 6.57 -7.18 -16.10
N ALA A 103 5.30 -6.79 -16.00
CA ALA A 103 4.62 -6.66 -14.70
C ALA A 103 4.74 -7.94 -13.87
N LYS A 104 5.22 -7.83 -12.62
CA LYS A 104 5.25 -8.96 -11.68
C LYS A 104 3.81 -9.45 -11.47
N GLU A 105 3.50 -10.63 -12.00
CA GLU A 105 2.18 -11.26 -11.85
C GLU A 105 1.98 -11.75 -10.41
N GLU A 106 3.05 -12.30 -9.84
CA GLU A 106 3.11 -12.79 -8.47
C GLU A 106 4.53 -12.64 -7.89
N TYR A 107 4.63 -12.43 -6.57
CA TYR A 107 5.91 -12.26 -5.88
C TYR A 107 5.74 -12.31 -4.36
N SER A 108 6.82 -12.67 -3.64
CA SER A 108 6.85 -12.58 -2.18
C SER A 108 7.01 -11.14 -1.69
N ILE A 109 6.29 -10.80 -0.63
CA ILE A 109 6.37 -9.52 0.08
C ILE A 109 6.66 -9.74 1.56
N PRO A 110 7.51 -8.92 2.19
CA PRO A 110 7.66 -8.94 3.64
C PRO A 110 6.42 -8.31 4.29
N THR A 111 6.12 -8.69 5.53
CA THR A 111 5.00 -8.13 6.29
C THR A 111 5.48 -7.44 7.57
N LEU A 112 4.73 -6.44 8.05
CA LEU A 112 5.04 -5.79 9.35
C LEU A 112 4.47 -6.55 10.54
N PHE A 113 3.46 -7.38 10.31
CA PHE A 113 2.82 -8.22 11.32
C PHE A 113 2.94 -9.68 10.89
N PRO A 114 2.81 -10.65 11.82
CA PRO A 114 2.85 -12.07 11.48
C PRO A 114 1.92 -12.42 10.31
N ALA A 115 2.46 -13.08 9.30
CA ALA A 115 1.78 -13.38 8.04
C ALA A 115 0.48 -14.19 8.27
N LYS A 116 0.47 -15.08 9.26
CA LYS A 116 -0.72 -15.85 9.64
C LYS A 116 -1.86 -14.96 10.16
N GLN A 117 -1.55 -13.93 10.95
CA GLN A 117 -2.55 -12.98 11.44
C GLN A 117 -3.12 -12.15 10.29
N LEU A 118 -2.27 -11.77 9.33
CA LEU A 118 -2.70 -11.05 8.14
C LEU A 118 -3.58 -11.92 7.23
N LEU A 119 -3.25 -13.20 7.07
CA LEU A 119 -4.11 -14.09 6.30
C LEU A 119 -5.49 -14.27 6.95
N ALA A 120 -5.54 -14.47 8.28
CA ALA A 120 -6.78 -14.51 9.03
C ALA A 120 -7.59 -13.19 8.89
N ALA A 121 -6.92 -12.04 8.89
CA ALA A 121 -7.56 -10.74 8.65
C ALA A 121 -8.19 -10.65 7.25
N LEU A 122 -7.54 -11.18 6.22
CA LEU A 122 -8.12 -11.21 4.88
C LEU A 122 -9.33 -12.14 4.78
N GLU A 123 -9.25 -13.32 5.40
CA GLU A 123 -10.36 -14.27 5.48
C GLU A 123 -11.56 -13.68 6.21
N TYR A 124 -11.33 -12.99 7.32
CA TYR A 124 -12.36 -12.26 8.06
C TYR A 124 -13.03 -11.19 7.17
N LEU A 125 -12.24 -10.41 6.42
CA LEU A 125 -12.81 -9.42 5.50
C LEU A 125 -13.67 -10.06 4.39
N GLU A 126 -13.30 -11.25 3.91
CA GLU A 126 -14.12 -12.01 2.96
C GLU A 126 -15.45 -12.44 3.61
N GLN A 127 -15.38 -13.04 4.80
CA GLN A 127 -16.56 -13.52 5.55
C GLN A 127 -17.55 -12.38 5.88
N GLU A 128 -17.03 -11.20 6.20
CA GLU A 128 -17.82 -9.98 6.47
C GLU A 128 -18.39 -9.30 5.21
N GLY A 129 -18.24 -9.92 4.03
CA GLY A 129 -18.68 -9.35 2.76
C GLY A 129 -17.94 -8.05 2.40
N ARG A 130 -16.70 -7.90 2.89
CA ARG A 130 -15.83 -6.74 2.64
C ARG A 130 -14.84 -6.99 1.51
N ARG A 131 -15.08 -7.99 0.68
CA ARG A 131 -14.38 -8.16 -0.61
C ARG A 131 -15.44 -8.24 -1.70
N ILE A 132 -15.28 -7.44 -2.75
CA ILE A 132 -16.15 -7.48 -3.92
C ILE A 132 -15.53 -8.40 -4.97
N ASP A 133 -16.37 -8.86 -5.89
CA ASP A 133 -15.93 -9.70 -6.99
C ASP A 133 -14.89 -9.01 -7.88
N GLY A 134 -13.86 -9.75 -8.27
CA GLY A 134 -12.76 -9.24 -9.09
C GLY A 134 -13.22 -8.80 -10.50
N ASP A 135 -14.20 -9.47 -11.10
CA ASP A 135 -14.79 -9.07 -12.38
C ASP A 135 -15.63 -7.80 -12.24
N GLU A 136 -16.35 -7.62 -11.12
CA GLU A 136 -17.01 -6.34 -10.82
C GLU A 136 -16.00 -5.19 -10.84
N GLN A 137 -14.87 -5.34 -10.15
CA GLN A 137 -13.82 -4.32 -10.12
C GLN A 137 -13.11 -4.14 -11.47
N ARG A 138 -13.01 -5.19 -12.30
CA ARG A 138 -12.46 -5.09 -13.66
C ARG A 138 -13.40 -4.33 -14.62
N ARG A 139 -14.72 -4.51 -14.45
CA ARG A 139 -15.76 -3.79 -15.21
C ARG A 139 -15.88 -2.34 -14.76
N ASP A 140 -15.82 -2.10 -13.44
CA ASP A 140 -15.88 -0.77 -12.87
C ASP A 140 -14.68 -0.49 -11.95
N ARG A 141 -13.75 0.30 -12.47
CA ARG A 141 -12.52 0.72 -11.75
C ARG A 141 -12.78 1.43 -10.42
N LEU A 142 -13.99 1.94 -10.18
CA LEU A 142 -14.37 2.65 -8.96
C LEU A 142 -15.17 1.78 -7.97
N ALA A 143 -15.52 0.53 -8.31
CA ALA A 143 -16.39 -0.31 -7.49
C ALA A 143 -15.90 -0.43 -6.03
N THR A 144 -14.64 -0.84 -5.83
CA THR A 144 -14.05 -0.94 -4.48
C THR A 144 -14.07 0.41 -3.76
N ASN A 145 -13.74 1.50 -4.45
CA ASN A 145 -13.68 2.82 -3.81
C ASN A 145 -15.07 3.32 -3.40
N ARG A 146 -16.10 3.07 -4.21
CA ARG A 146 -17.49 3.39 -3.84
C ARG A 146 -17.98 2.54 -2.68
N ALA A 147 -17.63 1.25 -2.65
CA ALA A 147 -18.05 0.34 -1.59
C ALA A 147 -17.42 0.67 -0.23
N PHE A 148 -16.11 0.96 -0.19
CA PHE A 148 -15.37 1.00 1.07
C PHE A 148 -14.65 2.32 1.35
N GLY A 149 -14.47 3.18 0.33
CA GLY A 149 -13.62 4.36 0.41
C GLY A 149 -14.00 5.35 1.51
N MET A 150 -15.30 5.64 1.66
CA MET A 150 -15.78 6.58 2.68
C MET A 150 -15.61 6.02 4.09
N ALA A 151 -15.99 4.77 4.32
CA ALA A 151 -15.88 4.13 5.63
C ALA A 151 -14.41 4.04 6.09
N LEU A 152 -13.51 3.65 5.19
CA LEU A 152 -12.08 3.59 5.46
C LEU A 152 -11.45 4.97 5.67
N SER A 153 -11.92 5.99 4.96
CA SER A 153 -11.46 7.37 5.19
C SER A 153 -11.86 7.86 6.58
N ARG A 154 -13.11 7.64 6.99
CA ARG A 154 -13.60 7.99 8.33
C ARG A 154 -12.84 7.26 9.44
N ALA A 155 -12.59 5.96 9.26
CA ALA A 155 -11.81 5.17 10.22
C ALA A 155 -10.37 5.69 10.41
N MET A 156 -9.83 6.40 9.43
CA MET A 156 -8.49 7.00 9.47
C MET A 156 -8.44 8.41 10.08
N GLU A 157 -9.58 9.09 10.28
CA GLU A 157 -9.62 10.50 10.72
C GLU A 157 -8.92 10.75 12.06
N LYS A 158 -8.92 9.75 12.94
CA LYS A 158 -8.22 9.81 14.24
C LYS A 158 -6.68 9.81 14.13
N TYR A 159 -6.13 9.42 12.99
CA TYR A 159 -4.68 9.38 12.76
C TYR A 159 -4.24 10.64 12.01
N GLN A 160 -3.82 11.65 12.76
CA GLN A 160 -3.51 12.98 12.21
C GLN A 160 -2.47 12.91 11.08
N GLY A 161 -2.81 13.50 9.93
CA GLY A 161 -1.92 13.55 8.76
C GLY A 161 -1.83 12.25 7.95
N ILE A 162 -2.50 11.18 8.38
CA ILE A 162 -2.47 9.88 7.72
C ILE A 162 -3.82 9.61 7.05
N ASN A 163 -3.80 9.29 5.76
CA ASN A 163 -4.96 8.77 5.05
C ASN A 163 -4.73 7.30 4.69
N TYR A 164 -5.80 6.60 4.30
CA TYR A 164 -5.73 5.17 4.01
C TYR A 164 -4.70 4.82 2.92
N LYS A 165 -4.58 5.64 1.87
CA LYS A 165 -3.56 5.43 0.82
C LYS A 165 -2.13 5.61 1.38
N GLY A 166 -1.97 6.48 2.37
CA GLY A 166 -0.72 6.75 3.08
C GLY A 166 -0.16 5.53 3.82
N LEU A 167 -1.00 4.57 4.22
CA LEU A 167 -0.56 3.32 4.85
C LEU A 167 0.47 2.57 4.02
N ARG A 168 0.36 2.63 2.68
CA ARG A 168 1.36 2.04 1.77
C ARG A 168 2.73 2.71 1.83
N ALA A 169 2.77 4.03 2.01
CA ALA A 169 4.01 4.77 2.20
C ALA A 169 4.63 4.47 3.56
N ILE A 170 3.81 4.47 4.62
CA ILE A 170 4.24 4.11 5.98
C ILE A 170 4.80 2.69 6.01
N TYR A 171 4.12 1.72 5.38
CA TYR A 171 4.60 0.35 5.25
C TYR A 171 6.02 0.28 4.70
N ALA A 172 6.27 0.95 3.56
CA ALA A 172 7.57 0.90 2.92
C ALA A 172 8.67 1.55 3.79
N GLU A 173 8.34 2.63 4.51
CA GLU A 173 9.25 3.28 5.46
C GLU A 173 9.57 2.37 6.66
N CYS A 174 8.56 1.72 7.23
CA CYS A 174 8.74 0.74 8.30
C CYS A 174 9.60 -0.45 7.85
N GLN A 175 9.32 -1.01 6.66
CA GLN A 175 10.10 -2.13 6.15
C GLN A 175 11.56 -1.74 5.91
N TRP A 176 11.80 -0.55 5.36
CA TRP A 176 13.16 -0.04 5.24
C TRP A 176 13.83 0.09 6.60
N TYR A 177 13.15 0.65 7.60
CA TYR A 177 13.71 0.79 8.94
C TYR A 177 14.11 -0.55 9.56
N LEU A 178 13.27 -1.58 9.40
CA LEU A 178 13.48 -2.94 9.92
C LEU A 178 14.63 -3.70 9.26
N LEU A 179 15.09 -3.29 8.07
CA LEU A 179 16.21 -3.95 7.42
C LEU A 179 17.51 -3.81 8.23
N PRO A 180 18.32 -4.89 8.30
CA PRO A 180 19.67 -4.80 8.84
C PRO A 180 20.51 -3.76 8.10
N GLU A 181 21.38 -3.06 8.83
CA GLU A 181 22.25 -2.04 8.23
C GLU A 181 23.16 -2.64 7.14
N SER A 182 23.60 -3.89 7.33
CA SER A 182 24.36 -4.65 6.33
C SER A 182 23.63 -4.85 5.01
N THR A 183 22.29 -4.88 5.03
CA THR A 183 21.46 -4.96 3.83
C THR A 183 21.29 -3.59 3.20
N LYS A 184 21.02 -2.55 4.01
CA LYS A 184 20.87 -1.15 3.54
C LYS A 184 22.13 -0.65 2.82
N ILE A 185 23.32 -1.02 3.28
CA ILE A 185 24.58 -0.63 2.63
C ILE A 185 24.73 -1.23 1.23
N LYS A 186 24.11 -2.40 0.98
CA LYS A 186 24.24 -3.15 -0.28
C LYS A 186 23.09 -2.91 -1.26
N THR A 187 22.15 -2.04 -0.93
CA THR A 187 20.92 -1.84 -1.70
C THR A 187 20.49 -0.40 -1.68
N GLU A 188 19.67 -0.01 -2.65
CA GLU A 188 19.12 1.33 -2.69
C GLU A 188 17.66 1.30 -2.22
N LYS A 189 17.29 2.28 -1.40
CA LYS A 189 15.94 2.38 -0.82
C LYS A 189 14.84 2.31 -1.86
N HIS A 190 15.06 2.94 -3.00
CA HIS A 190 14.08 2.96 -4.08
C HIS A 190 13.89 1.59 -4.73
N SER A 191 14.95 0.80 -4.92
CA SER A 191 14.87 -0.54 -5.50
C SER A 191 14.02 -1.46 -4.63
N LEU A 192 14.25 -1.45 -3.32
CA LEU A 192 13.43 -2.25 -2.39
C LEU A 192 11.97 -1.75 -2.31
N TYR A 193 11.74 -0.45 -2.44
CA TYR A 193 10.38 0.08 -2.52
C TYR A 193 9.68 -0.41 -3.79
N SER A 194 10.35 -0.34 -4.94
CA SER A 194 9.83 -0.88 -6.19
C SER A 194 9.53 -2.37 -6.06
N ASP A 195 10.41 -3.15 -5.43
CA ASP A 195 10.19 -4.58 -5.23
C ASP A 195 9.00 -4.88 -4.34
N TRP A 196 8.96 -4.32 -3.13
CA TRP A 196 7.85 -4.56 -2.21
C TRP A 196 6.54 -4.04 -2.79
N LEU A 197 6.53 -2.86 -3.41
CA LEU A 197 5.34 -2.23 -3.97
C LEU A 197 4.99 -2.69 -5.39
N GLY A 198 5.75 -3.61 -5.99
CA GLY A 198 5.50 -4.12 -7.34
C GLY A 198 5.46 -3.02 -8.39
N HIS A 199 6.38 -2.06 -8.32
CA HIS A 199 6.63 -1.13 -9.42
C HIS A 199 7.61 -1.76 -10.41
N LEU A 200 7.48 -1.40 -11.68
CA LEU A 200 8.43 -1.77 -12.70
C LEU A 200 9.42 -0.62 -12.87
N ASP A 201 10.67 -0.88 -12.51
CA ASP A 201 11.75 0.02 -12.89
C ASP A 201 11.98 -0.16 -14.40
N LYS A 202 11.40 0.73 -15.21
CA LYS A 202 11.69 0.75 -16.66
C LYS A 202 13.13 1.19 -16.84
N GLU A 203 13.95 0.37 -17.51
CA GLU A 203 15.34 0.69 -17.84
C GLU A 203 15.46 2.12 -18.40
N GLY A 204 16.37 2.91 -17.83
CA GLY A 204 16.64 4.29 -18.25
C GLY A 204 15.62 5.35 -17.80
N LYS A 205 14.56 4.98 -17.06
CA LYS A 205 13.63 5.93 -16.41
C LYS A 205 13.69 5.74 -14.91
N LEU A 206 14.48 6.58 -14.22
CA LEU A 206 14.36 6.80 -12.76
C LEU A 206 12.90 7.06 -12.44
N ASP A 207 12.21 6.03 -11.94
CA ASP A 207 10.76 6.05 -11.94
C ASP A 207 10.29 6.95 -10.79
N ALA A 208 9.64 8.06 -11.13
CA ALA A 208 9.11 9.01 -10.14
C ALA A 208 7.96 8.40 -9.28
N THR A 209 7.62 7.13 -9.51
CA THR A 209 6.56 6.40 -8.82
C THR A 209 6.92 6.12 -7.36
N PHE A 210 8.15 5.65 -7.07
CA PHE A 210 8.58 5.42 -5.68
C PHE A 210 8.62 6.73 -4.88
N MET A 211 8.99 7.84 -5.54
CA MET A 211 9.05 9.17 -4.93
C MET A 211 7.70 9.60 -4.34
N SER A 212 6.58 9.11 -4.87
CA SER A 212 5.24 9.39 -4.32
C SER A 212 4.97 8.74 -2.94
N TYR A 213 5.85 7.84 -2.50
CA TYR A 213 5.78 7.16 -1.21
C TYR A 213 6.76 7.73 -0.18
N MET A 214 7.63 8.68 -0.54
CA MET A 214 8.58 9.34 0.36
C MET A 214 8.00 10.63 0.99
N VAL A 215 6.71 10.62 1.31
CA VAL A 215 5.94 11.82 1.70
C VAL A 215 5.88 12.07 3.20
N TYR A 216 6.26 11.06 4.01
CA TYR A 216 6.18 11.12 5.47
C TYR A 216 7.56 11.19 6.10
N GLN A 217 7.64 11.94 7.19
CA GLN A 217 8.71 11.88 8.18
C GLN A 217 8.11 11.27 9.44
N ILE A 218 8.34 9.98 9.67
CA ILE A 218 7.82 9.27 10.84
C ILE A 218 8.70 9.64 12.04
N THR A 219 8.10 10.23 13.08
CA THR A 219 8.85 10.76 14.24
C THR A 219 9.11 9.73 15.33
N ASP A 220 8.41 8.59 15.29
CA ASP A 220 8.35 7.53 16.31
C ASP A 220 8.48 6.13 15.68
N ILE A 221 9.30 6.00 14.63
CA ILE A 221 9.39 4.80 13.79
C ILE A 221 9.84 3.55 14.55
N GLU A 222 10.54 3.72 15.66
CA GLU A 222 10.98 2.66 16.57
C GLU A 222 9.83 1.85 17.16
N CYS A 223 8.60 2.40 17.20
CA CYS A 223 7.44 1.70 17.73
C CYS A 223 7.11 0.39 16.98
N ILE A 224 7.64 0.22 15.76
CA ILE A 224 7.44 -0.98 14.94
C ILE A 224 8.23 -2.20 15.43
N LYS A 225 9.26 -2.00 16.27
CA LYS A 225 10.10 -3.09 16.81
C LYS A 225 9.49 -3.82 18.01
N ASN A 226 8.58 -3.16 18.73
CA ASN A 226 8.02 -3.62 19.99
C ASN A 226 6.78 -4.46 19.78
#